data_AF-D5U801-F1
#
_entry.id   AF-D5U801-F1
#
_cell.length_a   1.000
_cell.length_b   1.000
_cell.length_c   1.000
_cell.angle_alpha   90.00
_cell.angle_beta   90.00
_cell.angle_gamma   90.00
#
_symmetry.space_group_name_H-M   'P 1'
#
loop_
_entity.id
_entity.type
_entity.pdbx_description
1 polymer ?
#
loop_
_entity_poly.entity_id
_entity_poly.type
_entity_poly.pdbx_seq_one_letter_code
_entity_poly.pdbx_strand_id
1 'polypeptide(L)'
;MKIIYFVFIITLLFSFSNCSNKNNSKLNSKPREYKVFEGDFICLTGSSYFIDYASSSNYQIPAEGEYYNLEREFLSFNFEGPTKVYLKAEGYLEEREGREKSTTETFFIVTKIILFDTNRASSLL
;
A
#
# COMPACT_ATOMS: atom_id res chain seq x y z
N MET A 1 29.06 45.27 -27.37
CA MET A 1 28.28 44.02 -27.16
C MET A 1 28.36 43.61 -25.68
N LYS A 2 27.49 44.14 -24.82
CA LYS A 2 27.44 43.82 -23.37
C LYS A 2 26.00 43.80 -22.79
N ILE A 3 24.98 43.88 -23.63
CA ILE A 3 23.56 43.97 -23.22
C ILE A 3 22.83 42.62 -23.36
N ILE A 4 23.42 41.64 -24.06
CA ILE A 4 22.75 40.35 -24.36
C ILE A 4 22.72 39.40 -23.15
N TYR A 5 23.62 39.56 -22.18
CA TYR A 5 23.65 38.70 -20.98
C TYR A 5 22.60 39.03 -19.92
N PHE A 6 22.04 40.25 -19.92
CA PHE A 6 21.10 40.67 -18.87
C PHE A 6 19.70 40.06 -19.05
N VAL A 7 19.33 39.72 -20.29
CA VAL A 7 18.02 39.13 -20.61
C VAL A 7 17.94 37.66 -20.19
N PHE A 8 19.08 36.97 -20.13
CA PHE A 8 19.14 35.53 -19.78
C PHE A 8 18.97 35.25 -18.28
N ILE A 9 19.24 36.25 -17.41
CA ILE A 9 19.12 36.09 -15.96
C ILE A 9 17.68 36.36 -15.48
N ILE A 10 16.91 37.20 -16.19
CA ILE A 10 15.54 37.57 -15.80
C ILE A 10 14.53 36.46 -16.15
N THR A 11 14.81 35.62 -17.14
CA THR A 11 13.93 34.50 -17.53
C THR A 11 14.04 33.28 -16.63
N LEU A 12 15.05 33.19 -15.75
CA LEU A 12 15.22 32.05 -14.84
C LEU A 12 14.37 32.15 -13.55
N LEU A 13 13.76 33.31 -13.29
CA LEU A 13 12.98 33.59 -12.08
C LEU A 13 11.45 33.37 -12.22
N PHE A 14 10.96 33.03 -13.41
CA PHE A 14 9.51 32.89 -13.68
C PHE A 14 9.05 31.49 -14.09
N SER A 15 9.87 30.47 -13.85
CA SER A 15 9.50 29.08 -14.09
C SER A 15 8.83 28.48 -12.84
N PHE A 16 7.51 28.67 -12.80
CA PHE A 16 6.54 27.76 -12.19
C PHE A 16 6.57 27.60 -10.68
N SER A 17 6.14 28.67 -10.01
CA SER A 17 5.11 28.57 -8.97
C SER A 17 3.83 27.95 -9.57
N ASN A 18 3.86 26.67 -9.93
CA ASN A 18 2.62 25.91 -10.10
C ASN A 18 2.37 25.23 -8.77
N CYS A 19 1.41 25.81 -8.04
CA CYS A 19 0.69 25.16 -6.97
C CYS A 19 0.46 23.70 -7.33
N SER A 20 1.24 22.79 -6.73
CA SER A 20 0.68 21.48 -6.45
C SER A 20 -0.46 21.77 -5.50
N ASN A 21 -1.67 21.74 -6.07
CA ASN A 21 -2.90 21.79 -5.34
C ASN A 21 -2.73 20.79 -4.20
N LYS A 22 -2.56 21.28 -2.97
CA LYS A 22 -2.90 20.52 -1.78
C LYS A 22 -4.41 20.31 -1.93
N ASN A 23 -4.76 19.29 -2.71
CA ASN A 23 -5.81 18.40 -2.34
C ASN A 23 -5.38 17.86 -0.98
N ASN A 24 -5.57 18.67 0.06
CA ASN A 24 -6.13 18.18 1.29
C ASN A 24 -7.44 17.55 0.82
N SER A 25 -7.37 16.33 0.28
CA SER A 25 -8.47 15.41 0.47
C SER A 25 -8.74 15.57 1.95
N LYS A 26 -9.94 16.04 2.26
CA LYS A 26 -10.46 15.94 3.61
C LYS A 26 -10.34 14.45 3.88
N LEU A 27 -9.24 14.04 4.48
CA LEU A 27 -9.05 12.72 5.03
C LEU A 27 -10.12 12.72 6.10
N ASN A 28 -11.27 12.18 5.70
CA ASN A 28 -12.42 12.00 6.55
C ASN A 28 -11.94 10.92 7.51
N SER A 29 -11.13 11.33 8.48
CA SER A 29 -10.35 10.45 9.32
C SER A 29 -11.32 9.94 10.36
N LYS A 30 -12.18 9.01 9.91
CA LYS A 30 -12.71 8.01 10.82
C LYS A 30 -11.51 7.53 11.64
N PRO A 31 -11.60 7.53 12.97
CA PRO A 31 -10.50 7.10 13.81
C PRO A 31 -10.07 5.70 13.35
N ARG A 32 -8.77 5.54 13.07
CA ARG A 32 -8.19 4.26 12.66
C ARG A 32 -8.25 3.32 13.86
N GLU A 33 -9.02 2.25 13.73
CA GLU A 33 -9.09 1.21 14.75
C GLU A 33 -7.96 0.21 14.51
N TYR A 34 -6.87 0.39 15.26
CA TYR A 34 -5.74 -0.52 15.23
C TYR A 34 -6.06 -1.79 16.00
N LYS A 35 -5.88 -2.94 15.36
CA LYS A 35 -6.04 -4.25 15.99
C LYS A 35 -5.05 -5.27 15.42
N VAL A 36 -4.96 -6.40 16.10
CA VAL A 36 -4.23 -7.56 15.63
C VAL A 36 -5.15 -8.39 14.75
N PHE A 37 -4.68 -8.72 13.56
CA PHE A 37 -5.34 -9.61 12.61
C PHE A 37 -4.54 -10.91 12.49
N GLU A 38 -5.24 -12.01 12.28
CA GLU A 38 -4.68 -13.33 12.04
C GLU A 38 -5.34 -13.93 10.81
N GLY A 39 -4.53 -14.39 9.85
CA GLY A 39 -5.07 -14.80 8.56
C GLY A 39 -4.04 -15.36 7.59
N ASP A 40 -4.50 -15.67 6.38
CA ASP A 40 -3.62 -16.08 5.29
C ASP A 40 -3.24 -14.85 4.45
N PHE A 41 -1.94 -14.59 4.28
CA PHE A 41 -1.42 -13.65 3.30
C PHE A 41 -1.11 -14.39 1.99
N ILE A 42 -1.52 -13.79 0.88
CA ILE A 42 -1.34 -14.32 -0.47
C ILE A 42 -0.76 -13.21 -1.34
N CYS A 43 0.40 -13.46 -1.95
CA CYS A 43 0.99 -12.57 -2.94
C CYS A 43 0.82 -13.16 -4.34
N LEU A 44 0.11 -12.44 -5.22
CA LEU A 44 -0.04 -12.77 -6.64
C LEU A 44 0.64 -11.68 -7.49
N THR A 45 0.91 -11.98 -8.76
CA THR A 45 1.50 -11.01 -9.69
C THR A 45 0.59 -9.79 -9.82
N GLY A 46 1.02 -8.65 -9.28
CA GLY A 46 0.32 -7.37 -9.36
C GLY A 46 -0.81 -7.15 -8.34
N SER A 47 -1.02 -8.07 -7.38
CA SER A 47 -1.96 -7.85 -6.27
C SER A 47 -1.67 -8.79 -5.10
N SER A 48 -1.86 -8.29 -3.88
CA SER A 48 -1.74 -9.07 -2.64
C SER A 48 -3.04 -9.01 -1.85
N TYR A 49 -3.36 -10.10 -1.17
CA TYR A 49 -4.60 -10.25 -0.41
C TYR A 49 -4.32 -10.84 0.98
N PHE A 50 -5.20 -10.51 1.91
CA PHE A 50 -5.21 -11.07 3.25
C PHE A 50 -6.60 -11.63 3.56
N ILE A 51 -6.65 -12.90 3.97
CA ILE A 51 -7.87 -13.60 4.36
C ILE A 51 -7.92 -13.61 5.88
N ASP A 52 -8.78 -12.77 6.48
CA ASP A 52 -8.92 -12.71 7.93
C ASP A 52 -9.68 -13.93 8.46
N TYR A 53 -9.12 -14.62 9.44
CA TYR A 53 -9.77 -15.79 10.03
C TYR A 53 -10.95 -15.41 10.93
N ALA A 54 -10.94 -14.21 11.52
CA ALA A 54 -12.01 -13.79 12.43
C ALA A 54 -13.31 -13.48 11.67
N SER A 55 -13.23 -12.75 10.55
CA SER A 55 -14.40 -12.39 9.74
C SER A 55 -14.60 -13.26 8.49
N SER A 56 -13.67 -14.16 8.17
CA SER A 56 -13.64 -14.89 6.88
C SER A 56 -13.69 -13.97 5.65
N SER A 57 -13.24 -12.72 5.81
CA SER A 57 -13.28 -11.70 4.75
C SER A 57 -11.92 -11.56 4.08
N ASN A 58 -11.94 -11.23 2.80
CA ASN A 58 -10.75 -10.96 2.01
C ASN A 58 -10.53 -9.46 1.92
N TYR A 59 -9.36 -9.02 2.33
CA TYR A 59 -8.93 -7.62 2.25
C TYR A 59 -7.77 -7.49 1.29
N GLN A 60 -7.78 -6.42 0.49
CA GLN A 60 -6.67 -6.14 -0.40
C GLN A 60 -5.51 -5.53 0.39
N ILE A 61 -4.29 -5.88 0.04
CA ILE A 61 -3.09 -5.24 0.59
C ILE A 61 -2.68 -4.14 -0.39
N PRO A 62 -2.48 -2.90 0.08
CA PRO A 62 -2.02 -1.81 -0.79
C PRO A 62 -0.64 -2.12 -1.37
N ALA A 63 -0.40 -1.63 -2.60
CA ALA A 63 0.87 -1.80 -3.28
C ALA A 63 2.02 -0.99 -2.63
N GLU A 64 3.25 -1.28 -3.04
CA GLU A 64 4.49 -0.71 -2.51
C GLU A 64 4.47 0.83 -2.40
N GLY A 65 4.99 1.37 -1.29
CA GLY A 65 5.27 2.79 -1.11
C GLY A 65 4.36 3.52 -0.12
N GLU A 66 3.23 2.92 0.28
CA GLU A 66 2.33 3.57 1.23
C GLU A 66 2.46 3.06 2.68
N TYR A 67 2.87 1.80 2.89
CA TYR A 67 2.89 1.13 4.20
C TYR A 67 4.00 0.07 4.32
N TYR A 68 4.02 -0.69 5.43
CA TYR A 68 4.97 -1.79 5.63
C TYR A 68 4.96 -2.72 4.41
N ASN A 69 6.13 -2.95 3.81
CA ASN A 69 6.23 -3.72 2.56
C ASN A 69 6.16 -5.22 2.82
N LEU A 70 4.93 -5.74 2.95
CA LEU A 70 4.62 -7.16 3.12
C LEU A 70 5.06 -8.01 1.92
N GLU A 71 4.90 -7.49 0.71
CA GLU A 71 5.28 -8.21 -0.52
C GLU A 71 6.78 -8.48 -0.53
N ARG A 72 7.61 -7.50 -0.19
CA ARG A 72 9.06 -7.67 -0.09
C ARG A 72 9.46 -8.72 0.94
N GLU A 73 8.84 -8.69 2.12
CA GLU A 73 9.07 -9.70 3.16
C GLU A 73 8.69 -11.10 2.66
N PHE A 74 7.51 -11.24 2.04
CA PHE A 74 7.05 -12.51 1.49
C PHE A 74 7.96 -13.04 0.38
N LEU A 75 8.40 -12.18 -0.55
CA LEU A 75 9.27 -12.57 -1.66
C LEU A 75 10.65 -13.03 -1.17
N SER A 76 11.09 -12.61 0.01
CA SER A 76 12.36 -13.07 0.60
C SER A 76 12.39 -14.57 0.91
N PHE A 77 11.22 -15.22 1.05
CA PHE A 77 11.11 -16.64 1.32
C PHE A 77 11.31 -17.54 0.09
N ASN A 78 11.34 -16.98 -1.13
CA ASN A 78 11.62 -17.70 -2.39
C ASN A 78 10.76 -18.96 -2.62
N PHE A 79 9.44 -18.88 -2.44
CA PHE A 79 8.55 -20.00 -2.75
C PHE A 79 8.58 -20.38 -4.24
N GLU A 80 8.47 -21.68 -4.54
CA GLU A 80 8.53 -22.22 -5.91
C GLU A 80 7.28 -21.91 -6.76
N GLY A 81 6.20 -21.43 -6.13
CA GLY A 81 4.94 -21.11 -6.80
C GLY A 81 3.99 -20.27 -5.92
N PRO A 82 2.77 -19.99 -6.43
CA PRO A 82 1.75 -19.26 -5.68
C PRO A 82 1.44 -19.94 -4.35
N THR A 83 1.70 -19.23 -3.26
CA THR A 83 1.68 -19.78 -1.90
C THR A 83 0.89 -18.85 -0.99
N LYS A 84 0.09 -19.43 -0.11
CA LYS A 84 -0.49 -18.70 1.02
C LYS A 84 0.31 -18.98 2.28
N VAL A 85 0.50 -17.97 3.12
CA VAL A 85 1.29 -18.07 4.35
C VAL A 85 0.53 -17.46 5.51
N TYR A 86 0.58 -18.09 6.67
CA TYR A 86 -0.03 -17.54 7.88
C TYR A 86 0.67 -16.24 8.29
N LEU A 87 -0.13 -15.19 8.47
CA LEU A 87 0.29 -13.87 8.91
C LEU A 87 -0.49 -13.47 10.16
N LYS A 88 0.24 -13.06 11.18
CA LYS A 88 -0.27 -12.31 12.33
C LYS A 88 0.34 -10.91 12.32
N ALA A 89 -0.48 -9.88 12.25
CA ALA A 89 0.00 -8.52 12.10
C ALA A 89 -0.91 -7.50 12.81
N GLU A 90 -0.31 -6.42 13.29
CA GLU A 90 -1.04 -5.22 13.69
C GLU A 90 -1.32 -4.35 12.47
N GLY A 91 -2.52 -3.80 12.41
CA GLY A 91 -2.92 -2.91 11.34
C GLY A 91 -4.32 -2.36 11.55
N TYR A 92 -4.89 -1.82 10.49
CA TYR A 92 -6.27 -1.32 10.46
C TYR A 92 -6.87 -1.51 9.06
N LEU A 93 -8.20 -1.49 8.98
CA LEU A 93 -8.91 -1.53 7.69
C LEU A 93 -9.19 -0.11 7.20
N GLU A 94 -9.01 0.11 5.91
CA GLU A 94 -9.22 1.41 5.27
C GLU A 94 -10.05 1.24 3.99
N GLU A 95 -11.21 1.89 3.93
CA GLU A 95 -12.02 1.97 2.72
C GLU A 95 -11.43 3.04 1.78
N ARG A 96 -11.18 2.68 0.52
CA ARG A 96 -10.71 3.60 -0.53
C ARG A 96 -11.50 3.42 -1.80
N GLU A 97 -11.44 4.40 -2.69
CA GLU A 97 -11.92 4.21 -4.06
C GLU A 97 -11.13 3.06 -4.71
N GLY A 98 -11.87 2.07 -5.20
CA GLY A 98 -11.30 0.92 -5.89
C GLY A 98 -10.80 1.29 -7.28
N ARG A 99 -10.28 0.28 -8.00
CA ARG A 99 -9.72 0.49 -9.34
C ARG A 99 -10.78 0.97 -10.35
N GLU A 100 -12.02 0.54 -10.18
CA GLU A 100 -13.15 0.99 -10.98
C GLU A 100 -13.79 2.23 -10.35
N LYS A 101 -14.04 3.27 -11.16
CA LYS A 101 -14.74 4.47 -10.69
C LYS A 101 -16.06 4.06 -10.05
N SER A 102 -16.37 4.63 -8.88
CA SER A 102 -17.56 4.34 -8.05
C SER A 102 -17.57 3.00 -7.29
N THR A 103 -16.46 2.25 -7.31
CA THR A 103 -16.28 1.12 -6.39
C THR A 103 -15.55 1.55 -5.12
N THR A 104 -15.88 0.93 -4.00
CA THR A 104 -15.17 1.10 -2.73
C THR A 104 -14.57 -0.24 -2.34
N GLU A 105 -13.26 -0.27 -2.15
CA GLU A 105 -12.50 -1.45 -1.74
C GLU A 105 -11.99 -1.26 -0.31
N THR A 106 -11.97 -2.35 0.47
CA THR A 106 -11.41 -2.34 1.83
C THR A 106 -10.00 -2.89 1.80
N PHE A 107 -9.05 -2.05 2.19
CA PHE A 107 -7.64 -2.39 2.27
C PHE A 107 -7.26 -2.75 3.70
N PHE A 108 -6.47 -3.81 3.87
CA PHE A 108 -5.80 -4.09 5.13
C PHE A 108 -4.43 -3.41 5.15
N ILE A 109 -4.31 -2.42 6.03
CA ILE A 109 -3.11 -1.63 6.19
C ILE A 109 -2.27 -2.20 7.32
N VAL A 110 -1.19 -2.90 6.97
CA VAL A 110 -0.27 -3.47 7.95
C VAL A 110 0.71 -2.42 8.45
N THR A 111 0.75 -2.25 9.77
CA THR A 111 1.69 -1.34 10.44
C THR A 111 2.86 -2.09 11.07
N LYS A 112 2.66 -3.35 11.46
CA LYS A 112 3.71 -4.19 12.06
C LYS A 112 3.41 -5.67 11.89
N ILE A 113 4.41 -6.43 11.45
CA ILE A 113 4.35 -7.90 11.46
C ILE A 113 4.65 -8.39 12.87
N ILE A 114 3.77 -9.24 13.41
CA ILE A 114 4.01 -9.98 14.65
C ILE A 114 4.63 -11.34 14.33
N LEU A 115 4.06 -12.05 13.34
CA LEU A 115 4.54 -13.37 12.93
C LEU A 115 4.22 -13.62 11.46
N PHE A 116 5.22 -14.13 10.75
CA PHE A 116 5.11 -14.73 9.43
C PHE A 116 5.49 -16.21 9.56
N ASP A 117 4.52 -17.11 9.52
CA ASP A 117 4.77 -18.55 9.76
C ASP A 117 4.79 -19.33 8.45
N THR A 118 5.99 -19.50 7.92
CA THR A 118 6.22 -20.25 6.67
C THR A 118 6.09 -21.76 6.83
N ASN A 119 6.09 -22.30 8.06
CA ASN A 119 5.84 -23.73 8.28
C ASN A 119 4.39 -24.12 8.01
N ARG A 120 3.49 -23.13 8.05
CA ARG A 120 2.07 -23.25 7.71
C ARG A 120 1.78 -22.81 6.28
N ALA A 121 2.82 -22.55 5.49
CA ALA A 121 2.68 -22.20 4.09
C ALA A 121 2.06 -23.38 3.31
N SER A 122 1.18 -23.07 2.38
CA SER A 122 0.61 -24.07 1.48
C SER A 122 0.50 -23.53 0.06
N SER A 123 0.81 -24.40 -0.91
CA SER A 123 0.60 -24.14 -2.34
C SER A 123 -0.86 -23.79 -2.61
N LEU A 124 -1.08 -22.86 -3.54
CA LEU A 124 -2.39 -22.55 -4.12
C LEU A 124 -2.65 -23.31 -5.44
N LEU A 125 -1.63 -24.03 -5.94
CA LEU A 125 -1.71 -24.96 -7.06
C LEU A 125 -1.88 -26.39 -6.57
#